data_AF-A0A1C6Q1T4-F1
#
_entry.id   AF-A0A1C6Q1T4-F1
#
_cell.length_a   1.000
_cell.length_b   1.000
_cell.length_c   1.000
_cell.angle_alpha   90.00
_cell.angle_beta   90.00
_cell.angle_gamma   90.00
#
_symmetry.space_group_name_H-M   'P 1'
#
loop_
_entity.id
_entity.type
_entity.pdbx_description
1 polymer ?
#
loop_
_entity_poly.entity_id
_entity_poly.type
_entity_poly.pdbx_seq_one_letter_code
_entity_poly.pdbx_strand_id
1 'polypeptide(L)'
;MTVTGTPERVASAASSTRLVASPFLAQHLLLQPGRAAGVSLPESRYEELRTASAEGGPVPAWLVDAAQQAWGTTLPASPLGYVVLVRERSPYGYAKASWEINLGCDYDCEFCYLGEKRFEGLDWTGKQQLLATMRDAGVLSLQITGGEVLIDHEFGAAYEYGHQLGMMVQVSSNGSSLRKQPIWDLFARRRPYRLTLSIYGASAGTYDRVTRNRGAFDRFIQGLDAARQDRLPVRLNVIVSDDNAHELDAMVALCRRYGFPHQVFTNMSPTIDGEANPLATQAEDHIKARSIFTGCNAGRTFSTSTRTASHLSARSAATRA
;
A
#
# COMPACT_ATOMS: atom_id res chain seq x y z
N MET A 1 -14.01 -51.30 3.79
CA MET A 1 -15.00 -50.45 4.51
C MET A 1 -14.22 -49.35 5.21
N THR A 2 -14.30 -48.05 4.95
CA THR A 2 -15.04 -47.22 3.98
C THR A 2 -14.46 -45.81 4.13
N VAL A 3 -13.89 -45.24 3.07
CA VAL A 3 -14.16 -43.87 2.54
C VAL A 3 -13.95 -42.70 3.53
N THR A 4 -12.78 -42.03 3.50
CA THR A 4 -12.53 -40.71 2.85
C THR A 4 -13.59 -39.64 3.13
N GLY A 5 -13.27 -38.71 4.04
CA GLY A 5 -13.96 -37.43 4.20
C GLY A 5 -12.95 -36.30 4.04
N THR A 6 -12.71 -35.90 2.79
CA THR A 6 -12.01 -34.67 2.42
C THR A 6 -12.78 -33.49 3.00
N PRO A 7 -12.15 -32.50 3.68
CA PRO A 7 -12.83 -31.25 3.95
C PRO A 7 -13.10 -30.58 2.60
N GLU A 8 -14.38 -30.43 2.31
CA GLU A 8 -14.95 -29.78 1.14
C GLU A 8 -14.28 -28.42 0.97
N ARG A 9 -13.43 -28.29 -0.07
CA ARG A 9 -12.91 -27.00 -0.51
C ARG A 9 -14.12 -26.16 -0.91
N VAL A 10 -14.54 -25.29 0.00
CA VAL A 10 -15.47 -24.20 -0.30
C VAL A 10 -14.81 -23.37 -1.41
N ALA A 11 -15.29 -23.58 -2.63
CA ALA A 11 -14.94 -22.76 -3.76
C ALA A 11 -15.37 -21.32 -3.47
N SER A 12 -14.37 -20.45 -3.26
CA SER A 12 -14.30 -19.11 -3.84
C SER A 12 -15.64 -18.38 -3.98
N ALA A 13 -16.24 -17.98 -2.86
CA ALA A 13 -16.96 -16.70 -2.85
C ALA A 13 -15.87 -15.61 -2.88
N ALA A 14 -15.62 -15.05 -4.06
CA ALA A 14 -14.86 -13.81 -4.16
C ALA A 14 -15.52 -12.80 -3.21
N SER A 15 -14.92 -12.56 -2.05
CA SER A 15 -15.40 -11.57 -1.09
C SER A 15 -15.39 -10.24 -1.83
N SER A 16 -16.55 -9.83 -2.34
CA SER A 16 -16.69 -8.65 -3.18
C SER A 16 -16.11 -7.47 -2.40
N THR A 17 -14.97 -6.98 -2.86
CA THR A 17 -14.29 -5.86 -2.22
C THR A 17 -15.24 -4.67 -2.26
N ARG A 18 -15.71 -4.26 -1.08
CA ARG A 18 -16.56 -3.08 -0.94
C ARG A 18 -15.81 -1.85 -1.42
N LEU A 19 -16.52 -0.93 -2.06
CA LEU A 19 -16.01 0.42 -2.26
C LEU A 19 -15.88 1.10 -0.89
N VAL A 20 -15.00 2.09 -0.80
CA VAL A 20 -14.81 2.88 0.41
C VAL A 20 -15.13 4.34 0.08
N ALA A 21 -16.16 4.89 0.72
CA ALA A 21 -16.42 6.32 0.71
C ALA A 21 -15.83 6.92 1.98
N SER A 22 -14.88 7.85 1.86
CA SER A 22 -14.17 8.42 3.01
C SER A 22 -13.90 9.91 2.85
N PRO A 23 -13.99 10.69 3.95
CA PRO A 23 -13.36 12.00 4.03
C PRO A 23 -11.85 11.89 3.79
N PHE A 24 -11.29 12.89 3.12
CA PHE A 24 -9.87 13.03 2.83
C PHE A 24 -9.51 14.53 2.76
N LEU A 25 -8.83 15.04 3.79
CA LEU A 25 -8.56 16.47 3.96
C LEU A 25 -9.86 17.29 3.85
N ALA A 26 -9.95 18.23 2.92
CA ALA A 26 -11.12 19.07 2.67
C ALA A 26 -12.07 18.50 1.59
N GLN A 27 -11.92 17.22 1.23
CA GLN A 27 -12.68 16.56 0.16
C GLN A 27 -13.21 15.21 0.63
N HIS A 28 -14.08 14.62 -0.19
CA HIS A 28 -14.56 13.25 0.00
C HIS A 28 -14.15 12.41 -1.20
N LEU A 29 -13.77 11.16 -0.94
CA LEU A 29 -13.30 10.23 -1.97
C LEU A 29 -14.14 8.98 -1.95
N LEU A 30 -14.44 8.47 -3.14
CA LEU A 30 -14.88 7.10 -3.37
C LEU A 30 -13.69 6.30 -3.95
N LEU A 31 -13.36 5.19 -3.30
CA LEU A 31 -12.20 4.38 -3.59
C LEU A 31 -12.60 2.94 -3.82
N GLN A 32 -11.93 2.27 -4.75
CA GLN A 32 -11.99 0.84 -4.91
C GLN A 32 -10.65 0.24 -4.45
N PRO A 33 -10.63 -0.55 -3.35
CA PRO A 33 -9.39 -1.18 -2.90
C PRO A 33 -8.73 -1.99 -4.03
N GLY A 34 -7.40 -1.87 -4.15
CA GLY A 34 -6.62 -2.46 -5.24
C GLY A 34 -6.59 -1.66 -6.54
N ARG A 35 -7.32 -0.53 -6.64
CA ARG A 35 -7.23 0.43 -7.76
C ARG A 35 -6.50 1.70 -7.31
N ALA A 36 -5.68 2.24 -8.20
CA ALA A 36 -4.92 3.47 -7.93
C ALA A 36 -5.76 4.76 -8.07
N ALA A 37 -6.78 4.74 -8.93
CA ALA A 37 -7.67 5.87 -9.17
C ALA A 37 -8.81 5.91 -8.15
N GLY A 38 -9.17 7.12 -7.72
CA GLY A 38 -10.32 7.41 -6.88
C GLY A 38 -11.24 8.44 -7.52
N VAL A 39 -12.51 8.48 -7.12
CA VAL A 39 -13.47 9.49 -7.56
C VAL A 39 -13.64 10.53 -6.46
N SER A 40 -13.53 11.81 -6.80
CA SER A 40 -13.86 12.88 -5.86
C SER A 40 -15.38 13.03 -5.77
N LEU A 41 -15.89 13.05 -4.55
CA LEU A 41 -17.31 13.24 -4.27
C LEU A 41 -17.55 14.66 -3.74
N PRO A 42 -18.59 15.36 -4.23
CA PRO A 42 -19.17 16.49 -3.52
C PRO A 42 -19.71 16.05 -2.16
N GLU A 43 -19.71 16.96 -1.19
CA GLU A 43 -20.21 16.71 0.17
C GLU A 43 -21.67 16.18 0.18
N SER A 44 -22.53 16.71 -0.70
CA SER A 44 -23.92 16.26 -0.83
C SER A 44 -24.04 14.77 -1.17
N ARG A 45 -23.21 14.27 -2.10
CA ARG A 45 -23.19 12.85 -2.48
C ARG A 45 -22.62 11.98 -1.38
N TYR A 46 -21.63 12.48 -0.65
CA TYR A 46 -21.07 11.75 0.48
C TYR A 46 -22.10 11.61 1.62
N GLU A 47 -22.83 12.69 1.96
CA GLU A 47 -23.88 12.64 2.98
C GLU A 47 -25.07 11.77 2.54
N GLU A 48 -25.42 11.77 1.25
CA GLU A 48 -26.40 10.83 0.68
C GLU A 48 -25.99 9.37 0.93
N LEU A 49 -24.74 9.01 0.63
CA LEU A 49 -24.23 7.67 0.89
C LEU A 49 -24.23 7.33 2.39
N ARG A 50 -23.87 8.28 3.25
CA ARG A 50 -23.82 8.07 4.70
C ARG A 50 -25.22 7.76 5.24
N THR A 51 -26.22 8.56 4.88
CA THR A 51 -27.62 8.36 5.30
C THR A 51 -28.18 7.07 4.74
N ALA A 52 -28.05 6.83 3.42
CA ALA A 52 -28.55 5.62 2.79
C ALA A 52 -27.88 4.35 3.36
N SER A 53 -26.61 4.41 3.74
CA SER A 53 -25.92 3.26 4.35
C SER A 53 -26.43 2.98 5.76
N ALA A 54 -26.76 4.02 6.54
CA ALA A 54 -27.29 3.87 7.89
C ALA A 54 -28.74 3.32 7.89
N GLU A 55 -29.53 3.70 6.89
CA GLU A 55 -30.94 3.29 6.73
C GLU A 55 -31.10 1.94 6.00
N GLY A 56 -30.00 1.34 5.51
CA GLY A 56 -30.07 0.11 4.70
C GLY A 56 -30.69 0.34 3.32
N GLY A 57 -30.58 1.56 2.80
CA GLY A 57 -31.13 1.99 1.52
C GLY A 57 -30.44 1.36 0.30
N PRO A 58 -31.00 1.58 -0.90
CA PRO A 58 -30.45 1.07 -2.14
C PRO A 58 -29.18 1.81 -2.57
N VAL A 59 -28.43 1.21 -3.50
CA VAL A 59 -27.30 1.86 -4.18
C VAL A 59 -27.82 2.97 -5.11
N PRO A 60 -27.40 4.24 -4.95
CA PRO A 60 -27.82 5.32 -5.85
C PRO A 60 -27.39 5.08 -7.30
N ALA A 61 -28.22 5.47 -8.27
CA ALA A 61 -27.93 5.28 -9.70
C ALA A 61 -26.60 5.95 -10.12
N TRP A 62 -26.34 7.17 -9.64
CA TRP A 62 -25.10 7.89 -9.96
C TRP A 62 -23.84 7.16 -9.47
N LEU A 63 -23.95 6.35 -8.39
CA LEU A 63 -22.83 5.59 -7.85
C LEU A 63 -22.47 4.41 -8.77
N VAL A 64 -23.49 3.78 -9.36
CA VAL A 64 -23.30 2.74 -10.39
C VAL A 64 -22.56 3.33 -11.59
N ASP A 65 -23.02 4.49 -12.09
CA ASP A 65 -22.37 5.19 -13.21
C ASP A 65 -20.94 5.59 -12.87
N ALA A 66 -20.70 6.13 -11.67
CA ALA A 66 -19.37 6.53 -11.23
C ALA A 66 -18.40 5.34 -11.12
N ALA A 67 -18.85 4.19 -10.58
CA ALA A 67 -18.03 2.99 -10.47
C ALA A 67 -17.72 2.38 -11.85
N GLN A 68 -18.69 2.37 -12.75
CA GLN A 68 -18.51 1.90 -14.12
C GLN A 68 -17.54 2.81 -14.89
N GLN A 69 -17.67 4.13 -14.76
CA GLN A 69 -16.82 5.09 -15.44
C GLN A 69 -15.38 5.10 -14.90
N ALA A 70 -15.21 5.01 -13.58
CA ALA A 70 -13.89 5.10 -12.96
C ALA A 70 -13.10 3.79 -13.06
N TRP A 71 -13.78 2.64 -12.97
CA TRP A 71 -13.10 1.34 -12.82
C TRP A 71 -13.65 0.22 -13.70
N GLY A 72 -14.73 0.46 -14.46
CA GLY A 72 -15.44 -0.59 -15.19
C GLY A 72 -16.09 -1.64 -14.27
N THR A 73 -16.40 -1.25 -13.03
CA THR A 73 -16.92 -2.16 -12.00
C THR A 73 -18.45 -2.10 -12.00
N THR A 74 -19.09 -3.25 -12.22
CA THR A 74 -20.53 -3.42 -12.00
C THR A 74 -20.81 -3.67 -10.52
N LEU A 75 -21.72 -2.89 -9.93
CA LEU A 75 -22.10 -3.04 -8.54
C LEU A 75 -23.23 -4.08 -8.39
N PRO A 76 -23.19 -4.93 -7.35
CA PRO A 76 -24.25 -5.91 -7.13
C PRO A 76 -25.55 -5.22 -6.72
N ALA A 77 -26.68 -5.84 -7.06
CA ALA A 77 -28.00 -5.44 -6.57
C ALA A 77 -28.15 -5.87 -5.10
N SER A 78 -27.60 -5.07 -4.19
CA SER A 78 -27.60 -5.32 -2.76
C SER A 78 -27.75 -4.00 -2.00
N PRO A 79 -28.17 -4.01 -0.72
CA PRO A 79 -28.23 -2.79 0.08
C PRO A 79 -26.87 -2.09 0.15
N LEU A 80 -26.88 -0.76 0.23
CA LEU A 80 -25.69 0.07 0.06
C LEU A 80 -24.54 -0.34 1.00
N GLY A 81 -24.82 -0.69 2.27
CA GLY A 81 -23.78 -1.07 3.25
C GLY A 81 -23.00 -2.35 2.91
N TYR A 82 -23.54 -3.21 2.04
CA TYR A 82 -22.83 -4.37 1.50
C TYR A 82 -21.94 -4.02 0.30
N VAL A 83 -22.17 -2.88 -0.33
CA VAL A 83 -21.47 -2.43 -1.54
C VAL A 83 -20.42 -1.37 -1.20
N VAL A 84 -20.76 -0.45 -0.30
CA VAL A 84 -19.92 0.69 0.09
C VAL A 84 -19.76 0.69 1.60
N LEU A 85 -18.52 0.73 2.04
CA LEU A 85 -18.18 1.11 3.40
C LEU A 85 -18.05 2.63 3.46
N VAL A 86 -18.97 3.29 4.15
CA VAL A 86 -18.89 4.73 4.42
C VAL A 86 -18.13 4.96 5.72
N ARG A 87 -17.02 5.68 5.65
CA ARG A 87 -16.13 5.99 6.77
C ARG A 87 -16.57 7.27 7.46
N GLU A 88 -16.85 7.23 8.76
CA GLU A 88 -17.21 8.43 9.51
C GLU A 88 -16.09 9.49 9.56
N ARG A 89 -16.50 10.75 9.80
CA ARG A 89 -15.56 11.87 9.97
C ARG A 89 -14.78 11.69 11.27
N SER A 90 -13.47 11.76 11.19
CA SER A 90 -12.58 11.75 12.36
C SER A 90 -12.46 13.18 12.94
N PRO A 91 -12.50 13.34 14.27
CA PRO A 91 -12.20 14.63 14.91
C PRO A 91 -10.73 15.06 14.72
N TYR A 92 -9.85 14.13 14.36
CA TYR A 92 -8.43 14.38 14.07
C TYR A 92 -8.16 14.62 12.58
N GLY A 93 -9.19 14.60 11.73
CA GLY A 93 -9.07 14.81 10.29
C GLY A 93 -8.57 13.57 9.54
N TYR A 94 -7.82 13.79 8.47
CA TYR A 94 -7.24 12.71 7.65
C TYR A 94 -5.80 12.43 8.05
N ALA A 95 -5.47 11.15 8.18
CA ALA A 95 -4.11 10.70 8.49
C ALA A 95 -3.58 9.68 7.48
N LYS A 96 -2.25 9.70 7.31
CA LYS A 96 -1.46 8.60 6.76
C LYS A 96 -0.73 7.95 7.93
N ALA A 97 -0.70 6.63 7.97
CA ALA A 97 0.06 5.91 8.97
C ALA A 97 1.06 4.96 8.29
N SER A 98 2.22 4.81 8.91
CA SER A 98 3.16 3.71 8.67
C SER A 98 3.27 2.94 9.97
N TRP A 99 3.19 1.62 9.90
CA TRP A 99 3.19 0.75 11.06
C TRP A 99 4.18 -0.40 10.86
N GLU A 100 5.18 -0.47 11.72
CA GLU A 100 6.02 -1.66 11.88
C GLU A 100 5.20 -2.74 12.59
N ILE A 101 4.73 -3.75 11.87
CA ILE A 101 3.93 -4.84 12.47
C ILE A 101 4.73 -5.60 13.54
N ASN A 102 6.04 -5.63 13.35
CA ASN A 102 7.05 -6.30 14.15
C ASN A 102 8.42 -5.69 13.84
N LEU A 103 9.39 -5.79 14.75
CA LEU A 103 10.77 -5.34 14.52
C LEU A 103 11.70 -6.42 13.92
N GLY A 104 11.22 -7.68 13.85
CA GLY A 104 11.98 -8.82 13.35
C GLY A 104 12.11 -8.87 11.83
N CYS A 105 13.30 -9.19 11.32
CA CYS A 105 13.59 -9.31 9.89
C CYS A 105 14.39 -10.60 9.60
N ASP A 106 14.24 -11.15 8.40
CA ASP A 106 15.07 -12.27 7.92
C ASP A 106 16.44 -11.81 7.37
N TYR A 107 16.68 -10.49 7.27
CA TYR A 107 17.94 -9.87 6.86
C TYR A 107 18.60 -9.07 8.00
N ASP A 108 19.92 -8.89 7.91
CA ASP A 108 20.73 -8.11 8.86
C ASP A 108 21.51 -7.01 8.12
N CYS A 109 20.79 -6.13 7.42
CA CYS A 109 21.42 -5.05 6.64
C CYS A 109 22.04 -3.98 7.56
N GLU A 110 23.30 -3.63 7.33
CA GLU A 110 24.05 -2.70 8.18
C GLU A 110 23.51 -1.25 8.15
N PHE A 111 22.93 -0.83 7.03
CA PHE A 111 22.27 0.48 6.90
C PHE A 111 20.87 0.55 7.51
N CYS A 112 20.35 -0.54 8.09
CA CYS A 112 18.96 -0.59 8.49
C CYS A 112 18.70 0.33 9.71
N TYR A 113 17.77 1.27 9.55
CA TYR A 113 17.38 2.18 10.63
C TYR A 113 16.76 1.47 11.85
N LEU A 114 16.24 0.24 11.71
CA LEU A 114 15.74 -0.50 12.87
C LEU A 114 16.86 -0.97 13.80
N GLY A 115 18.13 -0.97 13.37
CA GLY A 115 19.23 -1.48 14.19
C GLY A 115 19.06 -2.98 14.47
N GLU A 116 18.92 -3.34 15.74
CA GLU A 116 18.78 -4.74 16.18
C GLU A 116 17.43 -5.36 15.73
N LYS A 117 17.48 -6.59 15.22
CA LYS A 117 16.30 -7.32 14.71
C LYS A 117 15.73 -8.23 15.80
N ARG A 118 14.81 -7.70 16.59
CA ARG A 118 14.09 -8.47 17.61
C ARG A 118 12.66 -8.73 17.18
N PHE A 119 12.16 -9.94 17.39
CA PHE A 119 10.76 -10.27 17.08
C PHE A 119 9.85 -9.73 18.19
N GLU A 120 9.68 -8.41 18.18
CA GLU A 120 8.91 -7.63 19.14
C GLU A 120 7.81 -6.89 18.38
N GLY A 121 6.60 -7.44 18.45
CA GLY A 121 5.39 -6.87 17.87
C GLY A 121 4.23 -6.98 18.85
N LEU A 122 3.13 -6.31 18.55
CA LEU A 122 1.89 -6.47 19.30
C LEU A 122 1.35 -7.90 19.10
N ASP A 123 0.63 -8.42 20.10
CA ASP A 123 -0.21 -9.61 19.91
C ASP A 123 -1.42 -9.29 19.02
N TRP A 124 -2.18 -10.32 18.60
CA TRP A 124 -3.36 -10.11 17.76
C TRP A 124 -4.33 -9.06 18.32
N THR A 125 -4.61 -9.12 19.61
CA THR A 125 -5.53 -8.17 20.27
C THR A 125 -5.02 -6.74 20.16
N GLY A 126 -3.73 -6.51 20.44
CA GLY A 126 -3.08 -5.23 20.28
C GLY A 126 -3.08 -4.75 18.83
N LYS A 127 -2.81 -5.65 17.86
CA LYS A 127 -2.89 -5.33 16.42
C LYS A 127 -4.28 -4.87 16.02
N GLN A 128 -5.33 -5.56 16.50
CA GLN A 128 -6.72 -5.17 16.23
C GLN A 128 -7.07 -3.81 16.83
N GLN A 129 -6.66 -3.56 18.08
CA GLN A 129 -6.90 -2.29 18.78
C GLN A 129 -6.17 -1.13 18.09
N LEU A 130 -4.92 -1.35 17.66
CA LEU A 130 -4.14 -0.35 16.93
C LEU A 130 -4.81 0.01 15.59
N LEU A 131 -5.21 -1.01 14.81
CA LEU A 131 -5.88 -0.78 13.53
C LEU A 131 -7.23 -0.08 13.70
N ALA A 132 -8.01 -0.42 14.74
CA ALA A 132 -9.24 0.29 15.07
C ALA A 132 -8.96 1.75 15.48
N THR A 133 -7.91 1.99 16.27
CA THR A 133 -7.48 3.34 16.67
C THR A 133 -7.06 4.17 15.46
N MET A 134 -6.31 3.57 14.52
CA MET A 134 -5.96 4.22 13.25
C MET A 134 -7.21 4.54 12.41
N ARG A 135 -8.19 3.64 12.36
CA ARG A 135 -9.49 3.91 11.70
C ARG A 135 -10.14 5.13 12.36
N ASP A 136 -10.29 5.14 13.67
CA ASP A 136 -10.98 6.22 14.40
C ASP A 136 -10.24 7.56 14.29
N ALA A 137 -8.90 7.52 14.18
CA ALA A 137 -8.08 8.68 13.90
C ALA A 137 -8.22 9.22 12.45
N GLY A 138 -8.92 8.52 11.56
CA GLY A 138 -9.10 8.94 10.16
C GLY A 138 -7.98 8.48 9.23
N VAL A 139 -7.22 7.44 9.61
CA VAL A 139 -6.26 6.81 8.71
C VAL A 139 -7.01 6.12 7.58
N LEU A 140 -6.74 6.58 6.36
CA LEU A 140 -7.24 5.96 5.13
C LEU A 140 -6.10 5.41 4.27
N SER A 141 -4.87 5.89 4.41
CA SER A 141 -3.68 5.27 3.78
C SER A 141 -2.79 4.67 4.87
N LEU A 142 -2.77 3.35 4.92
CA LEU A 142 -1.95 2.59 5.87
C LEU A 142 -0.82 1.90 5.11
N GLN A 143 0.41 2.14 5.53
CA GLN A 143 1.56 1.33 5.13
C GLN A 143 1.88 0.34 6.26
N ILE A 144 1.82 -0.95 5.96
CA ILE A 144 2.32 -2.00 6.85
C ILE A 144 3.75 -2.34 6.40
N THR A 145 4.66 -2.28 7.36
CA THR A 145 6.10 -2.54 7.26
C THR A 145 6.49 -3.35 8.50
N GLY A 146 7.74 -3.37 8.90
CA GLY A 146 8.20 -3.95 10.16
C GLY A 146 9.19 -5.05 9.92
N GLY A 147 10.46 -4.83 10.33
CA GLY A 147 11.61 -5.64 9.95
C GLY A 147 11.45 -6.20 8.54
N GLU A 148 10.97 -7.44 8.43
CA GLU A 148 10.28 -7.91 7.23
C GLU A 148 8.80 -8.26 7.50
N VAL A 149 7.89 -7.54 6.84
CA VAL A 149 6.44 -7.67 7.09
C VAL A 149 5.89 -9.06 6.72
N LEU A 150 6.41 -9.70 5.66
CA LEU A 150 5.88 -10.95 5.15
C LEU A 150 6.29 -12.19 5.97
N ILE A 151 7.15 -12.02 6.99
CA ILE A 151 7.50 -13.10 7.93
C ILE A 151 6.68 -13.02 9.23
N ASP A 152 5.92 -11.96 9.47
CA ASP A 152 5.01 -11.90 10.60
C ASP A 152 3.86 -12.90 10.40
N HIS A 153 3.68 -13.79 11.37
CA HIS A 153 2.69 -14.86 11.32
C HIS A 153 1.23 -14.36 11.25
N GLU A 154 0.96 -13.12 11.66
CA GLU A 154 -0.37 -12.51 11.64
C GLU A 154 -0.51 -11.47 10.52
N PHE A 155 0.49 -11.31 9.65
CA PHE A 155 0.45 -10.36 8.55
C PHE A 155 -0.83 -10.48 7.71
N GLY A 156 -1.18 -11.71 7.32
CA GLY A 156 -2.38 -11.94 6.50
C GLY A 156 -3.66 -11.46 7.18
N ALA A 157 -3.81 -11.75 8.48
CA ALA A 157 -4.96 -11.33 9.26
C ALA A 157 -5.00 -9.81 9.46
N ALA A 158 -3.87 -9.19 9.82
CA ALA A 158 -3.76 -7.75 9.99
C ALA A 158 -4.03 -6.99 8.68
N TYR A 159 -3.53 -7.52 7.56
CA TYR A 159 -3.74 -6.98 6.23
C TYR A 159 -5.22 -7.02 5.84
N GLU A 160 -5.89 -8.16 6.00
CA GLU A 160 -7.33 -8.30 5.72
C GLU A 160 -8.17 -7.42 6.64
N TYR A 161 -7.82 -7.32 7.93
CA TYR A 161 -8.53 -6.47 8.88
C TYR A 161 -8.40 -4.98 8.53
N GLY A 162 -7.21 -4.52 8.13
CA GLY A 162 -7.02 -3.15 7.62
C GLY A 162 -7.92 -2.83 6.41
N HIS A 163 -8.03 -3.76 5.45
CA HIS A 163 -8.97 -3.63 4.33
C HIS A 163 -10.44 -3.59 4.79
N GLN A 164 -10.82 -4.43 5.75
CA GLN A 164 -12.19 -4.45 6.30
C GLN A 164 -12.56 -3.14 6.99
N LEU A 165 -11.59 -2.46 7.61
CA LEU A 165 -11.74 -1.12 8.22
C LEU A 165 -11.73 0.02 7.19
N GLY A 166 -11.67 -0.30 5.89
CA GLY A 166 -11.72 0.67 4.80
C GLY A 166 -10.42 1.41 4.57
N MET A 167 -9.27 0.83 4.92
CA MET A 167 -7.97 1.43 4.64
C MET A 167 -7.42 0.98 3.28
N MET A 168 -6.75 1.90 2.60
CA MET A 168 -5.94 1.61 1.42
C MET A 168 -4.58 1.09 1.88
N VAL A 169 -4.49 -0.23 2.03
CA VAL A 169 -3.31 -0.89 2.58
C VAL A 169 -2.17 -0.95 1.55
N GLN A 170 -1.01 -0.48 1.95
CA GLN A 170 0.27 -0.55 1.25
C GLN A 170 1.21 -1.45 2.03
N VAL A 171 2.11 -2.12 1.33
CA VAL A 171 3.05 -3.06 1.94
C VAL A 171 4.47 -2.64 1.55
N SER A 172 5.38 -2.60 2.53
CA SER A 172 6.82 -2.44 2.30
C SER A 172 7.53 -3.71 2.72
N SER A 173 8.28 -4.33 1.80
CA SER A 173 8.90 -5.64 2.01
C SER A 173 10.24 -5.71 1.28
N ASN A 174 11.12 -6.59 1.74
CA ASN A 174 12.34 -6.99 1.05
C ASN A 174 12.07 -7.96 -0.12
N GLY A 175 10.83 -8.43 -0.27
CA GLY A 175 10.37 -9.27 -1.39
C GLY A 175 10.75 -10.75 -1.30
N SER A 176 11.53 -11.17 -0.31
CA SER A 176 12.08 -12.54 -0.19
C SER A 176 10.99 -13.61 -0.08
N SER A 177 9.87 -13.25 0.53
CA SER A 177 8.73 -14.14 0.80
C SER A 177 7.58 -13.97 -0.18
N LEU A 178 7.71 -13.09 -1.18
CA LEU A 178 6.61 -12.70 -2.05
C LEU A 178 6.09 -13.84 -2.94
N ARG A 179 6.95 -14.80 -3.31
CA ARG A 179 6.53 -15.98 -4.10
C ARG A 179 5.72 -17.01 -3.29
N LYS A 180 5.71 -16.91 -1.95
CA LYS A 180 5.09 -17.94 -1.11
C LYS A 180 3.58 -17.96 -1.35
N GLN A 181 3.02 -19.17 -1.50
CA GLN A 181 1.60 -19.38 -1.82
C GLN A 181 0.63 -18.59 -0.91
N PRO A 182 0.82 -18.54 0.43
CA PRO A 182 -0.10 -17.78 1.29
C PRO A 182 -0.14 -16.28 0.98
N ILE A 183 1.00 -15.69 0.58
CA ILE A 183 1.07 -14.26 0.20
C ILE A 183 0.42 -14.03 -1.15
N TRP A 184 0.65 -14.94 -2.10
CA TRP A 184 0.00 -14.91 -3.41
C TRP A 184 -1.52 -14.99 -3.29
N ASP A 185 -2.04 -15.97 -2.53
CA ASP A 185 -3.48 -16.14 -2.29
C ASP A 185 -4.08 -14.89 -1.62
N LEU A 186 -3.36 -14.30 -0.66
CA LEU A 186 -3.78 -13.08 0.03
C LEU A 186 -3.92 -11.90 -0.93
N PHE A 187 -2.90 -11.64 -1.75
CA PHE A 187 -2.92 -10.52 -2.70
C PHE A 187 -3.86 -10.74 -3.88
N ALA A 188 -4.14 -11.99 -4.25
CA ALA A 188 -5.18 -12.32 -5.21
C ALA A 188 -6.58 -11.97 -4.67
N ARG A 189 -6.87 -12.27 -3.39
CA ARG A 189 -8.15 -11.91 -2.74
C ARG A 189 -8.26 -10.42 -2.45
N ARG A 190 -7.17 -9.81 -1.99
CA ARG A 190 -7.11 -8.42 -1.53
C ARG A 190 -5.87 -7.76 -2.10
N ARG A 191 -6.01 -7.20 -3.30
CA ARG A 191 -4.90 -6.55 -4.01
C ARG A 191 -4.37 -5.34 -3.22
N PRO A 192 -3.06 -5.24 -2.96
CA PRO A 192 -2.49 -4.09 -2.26
C PRO A 192 -2.67 -2.82 -3.08
N TYR A 193 -2.83 -1.68 -2.41
CA TYR A 193 -2.85 -0.40 -3.09
C TYR A 193 -1.48 -0.09 -3.71
N ARG A 194 -0.41 -0.45 -2.99
CA ARG A 194 0.98 -0.35 -3.44
C ARG A 194 1.84 -1.39 -2.72
N LEU A 195 2.76 -2.00 -3.46
CA LEU A 195 3.80 -2.86 -2.91
C LEU A 195 5.16 -2.20 -3.17
N THR A 196 5.84 -1.78 -2.12
CA THR A 196 7.17 -1.18 -2.19
C THR A 196 8.20 -2.26 -1.88
N LEU A 197 9.13 -2.51 -2.81
CA LEU A 197 10.19 -3.50 -2.64
C LEU A 197 11.56 -2.82 -2.65
N SER A 198 12.42 -3.18 -1.70
CA SER A 198 13.78 -2.64 -1.63
C SER A 198 14.76 -3.52 -2.41
N ILE A 199 15.61 -2.88 -3.22
CA ILE A 199 16.71 -3.53 -3.95
C ILE A 199 18.05 -3.08 -3.37
N TYR A 200 18.92 -4.06 -3.14
CA TYR A 200 20.18 -3.91 -2.42
C TYR A 200 21.42 -4.28 -3.24
N GLY A 201 21.24 -4.72 -4.49
CA GLY A 201 22.30 -5.10 -5.41
C GLY A 201 21.72 -5.62 -6.73
N ALA A 202 22.55 -5.67 -7.76
CA ALA A 202 22.26 -6.26 -9.08
C ALA A 202 22.93 -7.63 -9.29
N SER A 203 23.81 -8.05 -8.37
CA SER A 203 24.44 -9.38 -8.36
C SER A 203 24.19 -10.12 -7.06
N ALA A 204 24.28 -11.46 -7.09
CA ALA A 204 24.12 -12.29 -5.90
C ALA A 204 25.15 -11.99 -4.81
N GLY A 205 26.42 -11.77 -5.19
CA GLY A 205 27.50 -11.48 -4.25
C GLY A 205 27.28 -10.18 -3.48
N THR A 206 26.95 -9.10 -4.19
CA THR A 206 26.67 -7.79 -3.57
C THR A 206 25.41 -7.85 -2.71
N TYR A 207 24.34 -8.47 -3.20
CA TYR A 207 23.09 -8.57 -2.44
C TYR A 207 23.25 -9.37 -1.14
N ASP A 208 23.94 -10.51 -1.20
CA ASP A 208 24.18 -11.36 -0.04
C ASP A 208 25.10 -10.68 0.98
N ARG A 209 26.11 -9.92 0.52
CA ARG A 209 26.96 -9.08 1.38
C ARG A 209 26.14 -8.03 2.12
N VAL A 210 25.35 -7.25 1.37
CA VAL A 210 24.56 -6.16 1.92
C VAL A 210 23.49 -6.64 2.89
N THR A 211 22.79 -7.73 2.56
CA THR A 211 21.71 -8.26 3.39
C THR A 211 22.18 -9.19 4.49
N ARG A 212 23.47 -9.58 4.46
CA ARG A 212 24.08 -10.63 5.26
C ARG A 212 23.28 -11.94 5.23
N ASN A 213 22.65 -12.22 4.09
CA ASN A 213 21.78 -13.38 3.92
C ASN A 213 22.03 -14.05 2.57
N ARG A 214 22.51 -15.31 2.61
CA ARG A 214 22.85 -16.07 1.41
C ARG A 214 21.63 -16.41 0.55
N GLY A 215 21.76 -16.21 -0.75
CA GLY A 215 20.69 -16.46 -1.73
C GLY A 215 19.53 -15.47 -1.63
N ALA A 216 19.74 -14.32 -0.99
CA ALA A 216 18.73 -13.28 -0.87
C ALA A 216 18.36 -12.70 -2.25
N PHE A 217 19.35 -12.58 -3.14
CA PHE A 217 19.13 -12.14 -4.52
C PHE A 217 18.15 -13.04 -5.28
N ASP A 218 18.37 -14.36 -5.26
CA ASP A 218 17.51 -15.30 -5.99
C ASP A 218 16.07 -15.27 -5.47
N ARG A 219 15.88 -15.16 -4.15
CA ARG A 219 14.54 -15.02 -3.54
C ARG A 219 13.88 -13.71 -3.95
N PHE A 220 14.63 -12.61 -3.99
CA PHE A 220 14.14 -11.32 -4.45
C PHE A 220 13.71 -11.36 -5.93
N ILE A 221 14.54 -11.94 -6.81
CA ILE A 221 14.22 -12.10 -8.24
C ILE A 221 12.96 -12.95 -8.42
N GLN A 222 12.83 -14.08 -7.72
CA GLN A 222 11.63 -14.90 -7.75
C GLN A 222 10.38 -14.14 -7.26
N GLY A 223 10.55 -13.28 -6.24
CA GLY A 223 9.51 -12.38 -5.77
C GLY A 223 9.08 -11.36 -6.83
N LEU A 224 10.04 -10.73 -7.52
CA LEU A 224 9.78 -9.79 -8.61
C LEU A 224 9.06 -10.45 -9.79
N ASP A 225 9.47 -11.67 -10.14
CA ASP A 225 8.83 -12.45 -11.21
C ASP A 225 7.36 -12.75 -10.88
N ALA A 226 7.08 -13.19 -9.66
CA ALA A 226 5.72 -13.40 -9.17
C ALA A 226 4.91 -12.10 -9.21
N ALA A 227 5.47 -11.00 -8.71
CA ALA A 227 4.80 -9.71 -8.69
C ALA A 227 4.48 -9.19 -10.11
N ARG A 228 5.39 -9.42 -11.07
CA ARG A 228 5.20 -9.06 -12.47
C ARG A 228 4.13 -9.94 -13.13
N GLN A 229 4.14 -11.24 -12.86
CA GLN A 229 3.16 -12.19 -13.39
C GLN A 229 1.72 -11.78 -13.01
N ASP A 230 1.49 -11.40 -11.75
CA ASP A 230 0.17 -10.97 -11.26
C ASP A 230 -0.11 -9.48 -11.48
N ARG A 231 0.83 -8.77 -12.13
CA ARG A 231 0.77 -7.34 -12.39
C ARG A 231 0.51 -6.54 -11.11
N LEU A 232 1.17 -6.89 -10.00
CA LEU A 232 1.04 -6.18 -8.74
C LEU A 232 1.52 -4.72 -8.89
N PRO A 233 0.96 -3.76 -8.13
CA PRO A 233 1.35 -2.35 -8.19
C PRO A 233 2.68 -2.10 -7.46
N VAL A 234 3.76 -2.61 -8.04
CA VAL A 234 5.10 -2.56 -7.47
C VAL A 234 5.77 -1.19 -7.68
N ARG A 235 6.49 -0.74 -6.66
CA ARG A 235 7.48 0.33 -6.74
C ARG A 235 8.79 -0.16 -6.12
N LEU A 236 9.91 0.13 -6.78
CA LEU A 236 11.23 -0.28 -6.29
C LEU A 236 11.94 0.87 -5.58
N ASN A 237 12.54 0.59 -4.43
CA ASN A 237 13.42 1.51 -3.72
C ASN A 237 14.85 0.99 -3.85
N VAL A 238 15.67 1.69 -4.63
CA VAL A 238 17.12 1.40 -4.76
C VAL A 238 17.81 2.05 -3.58
N ILE A 239 18.34 1.23 -2.68
CA ILE A 239 19.06 1.70 -1.49
C ILE A 239 20.55 1.62 -1.77
N VAL A 240 21.20 2.77 -1.82
CA VAL A 240 22.62 2.89 -2.15
C VAL A 240 23.44 3.01 -0.87
N SER A 241 24.29 2.03 -0.62
CA SER A 241 25.30 2.01 0.43
C SER A 241 26.70 1.87 -0.18
N ASP A 242 27.74 2.04 0.63
CA ASP A 242 29.13 1.88 0.21
C ASP A 242 29.36 0.52 -0.45
N ASP A 243 28.82 -0.54 0.16
CA ASP A 243 28.87 -1.91 -0.34
C ASP A 243 28.23 -2.14 -1.72
N ASN A 244 27.35 -1.26 -2.23
CA ASN A 244 26.64 -1.52 -3.49
C ASN A 244 26.65 -0.33 -4.47
N ALA A 245 27.28 0.79 -4.12
CA ALA A 245 27.32 1.99 -4.94
C ALA A 245 27.85 1.73 -6.37
N HIS A 246 28.87 0.88 -6.47
CA HIS A 246 29.44 0.45 -7.75
C HIS A 246 28.44 -0.30 -8.67
N GLU A 247 27.33 -0.81 -8.14
CA GLU A 247 26.26 -1.47 -8.91
C GLU A 247 25.04 -0.58 -9.16
N LEU A 248 25.07 0.72 -8.82
CA LEU A 248 23.91 1.61 -8.95
C LEU A 248 23.28 1.58 -10.35
N ASP A 249 24.09 1.75 -11.40
CA ASP A 249 23.60 1.74 -12.78
C ASP A 249 22.99 0.38 -13.17
N ALA A 250 23.58 -0.71 -12.67
CA ALA A 250 23.07 -2.07 -12.89
C ALA A 250 21.75 -2.31 -12.15
N MET A 251 21.60 -1.80 -10.92
CA MET A 251 20.35 -1.84 -10.16
C MET A 251 19.24 -1.06 -10.86
N VAL A 252 19.55 0.15 -11.36
CA VAL A 252 18.59 0.96 -12.14
C VAL A 252 18.22 0.26 -13.45
N ALA A 253 19.18 -0.35 -14.14
CA ALA A 253 18.92 -1.15 -15.33
C ALA A 253 18.00 -2.35 -15.03
N LEU A 254 18.19 -3.01 -13.88
CA LEU A 254 17.31 -4.07 -13.41
C LEU A 254 15.87 -3.57 -13.19
N CYS A 255 15.69 -2.42 -12.52
CA CYS A 255 14.38 -1.81 -12.34
C CYS A 255 13.69 -1.52 -13.69
N ARG A 256 14.43 -0.94 -14.65
CA ARG A 256 13.92 -0.63 -15.99
C ARG A 256 13.53 -1.90 -16.75
N ARG A 257 14.31 -2.98 -16.65
CA ARG A 257 14.03 -4.27 -17.28
C ARG A 257 12.72 -4.89 -16.80
N TYR A 258 12.38 -4.74 -15.52
CA TYR A 258 11.10 -5.18 -14.98
C TYR A 258 9.93 -4.23 -15.30
N GLY A 259 10.23 -2.97 -15.66
CA GLY A 259 9.22 -1.96 -15.98
C GLY A 259 8.56 -1.34 -14.76
N PHE A 260 9.13 -1.52 -13.56
CA PHE A 260 8.59 -0.93 -12.33
C PHE A 260 9.12 0.49 -12.10
N PRO A 261 8.28 1.42 -11.62
CA PRO A 261 8.77 2.73 -11.18
C PRO A 261 9.73 2.54 -10.01
N HIS A 262 10.78 3.35 -9.97
CA HIS A 262 11.80 3.26 -8.93
C HIS A 262 12.15 4.63 -8.35
N GLN A 263 12.69 4.62 -7.14
CA GLN A 263 13.32 5.77 -6.51
C GLN A 263 14.66 5.35 -5.92
N VAL A 264 15.68 6.19 -6.13
CA VAL A 264 17.02 5.97 -5.59
C VAL A 264 17.17 6.76 -4.29
N PHE A 265 17.59 6.07 -3.24
CA PHE A 265 17.90 6.62 -1.92
C PHE A 265 19.40 6.47 -1.68
N THR A 266 20.09 7.60 -1.52
CA THR A 266 21.55 7.64 -1.34
C THR A 266 22.00 8.18 0.01
N ASN A 267 21.08 8.75 0.79
CA ASN A 267 21.35 9.22 2.14
C ASN A 267 20.79 8.20 3.14
N MET A 268 21.59 7.85 4.14
CA MET A 268 21.13 7.04 5.28
C MET A 268 20.65 7.94 6.42
N SER A 269 19.90 7.33 7.32
CA SER A 269 19.45 7.92 8.58
C SER A 269 20.03 7.13 9.75
N PRO A 270 20.21 7.75 10.93
CA PRO A 270 20.51 7.02 12.16
C PRO A 270 19.45 5.94 12.46
N THR A 271 19.74 5.06 13.40
CA THR A 271 18.74 4.10 13.87
C THR A 271 17.58 4.79 14.60
N ILE A 272 16.49 4.05 14.83
CA ILE A 272 15.35 4.52 15.64
C ILE A 272 15.76 4.93 17.06
N ASP A 273 16.83 4.32 17.59
CA ASP A 273 17.40 4.61 18.90
C ASP A 273 18.49 5.70 18.85
N GLY A 274 18.79 6.24 17.66
CA GLY A 274 19.74 7.33 17.47
C GLY A 274 21.20 6.90 17.21
N GLU A 275 21.46 5.60 17.01
CA GLU A 275 22.81 5.10 16.73
C GLU A 275 23.28 5.48 15.32
N ALA A 276 24.57 5.82 15.20
CA ALA A 276 25.16 6.35 13.97
C ALA A 276 25.60 5.27 12.98
N ASN A 277 25.54 3.99 13.35
CA ASN A 277 26.08 2.87 12.56
C ASN A 277 25.63 2.88 11.09
N PRO A 278 24.34 3.12 10.76
CA PRO A 278 23.91 3.21 9.37
C PRO A 278 24.59 4.35 8.58
N LEU A 279 25.00 5.42 9.24
CA LEU A 279 25.65 6.56 8.57
C LEU A 279 27.04 6.19 8.07
N ALA A 280 27.73 5.24 8.72
CA ALA A 280 29.05 4.75 8.30
C ALA A 280 28.98 3.93 7.00
N THR A 281 27.79 3.44 6.63
CA THR A 281 27.56 2.67 5.40
C THR A 281 27.19 3.54 4.19
N GLN A 282 27.17 4.87 4.35
CA GLN A 282 26.85 5.78 3.25
C GLN A 282 27.98 5.81 2.23
N ALA A 283 27.63 5.68 0.96
CA ALA A 283 28.59 5.89 -0.12
C ALA A 283 28.86 7.39 -0.28
N GLU A 284 30.06 7.84 0.12
CA GLU A 284 30.44 9.25 0.20
C GLU A 284 30.18 10.01 -1.12
N ASP A 285 30.54 9.39 -2.25
CA ASP A 285 30.38 9.96 -3.60
C ASP A 285 28.91 10.13 -4.04
N HIS A 286 27.96 9.56 -3.31
CA HIS A 286 26.53 9.58 -3.63
C HIS A 286 25.68 10.39 -2.64
N ILE A 287 26.28 10.95 -1.59
CA ILE A 287 25.55 11.74 -0.60
C ILE A 287 25.02 13.02 -1.24
N LYS A 288 23.71 13.21 -1.18
CA LYS A 288 23.07 14.46 -1.64
C LYS A 288 22.93 15.42 -0.47
N ALA A 289 23.15 16.70 -0.73
CA ALA A 289 22.82 17.75 0.23
C ALA A 289 21.33 17.63 0.60
N ARG A 290 21.04 17.52 1.90
CA ARG A 290 19.66 17.51 2.37
C ARG A 290 19.06 18.89 2.10
N SER A 291 17.98 18.94 1.33
CA SER A 291 17.20 20.16 1.22
C SER A 291 16.64 20.50 2.59
N ILE A 292 16.64 21.78 2.95
CA ILE A 292 15.95 22.27 4.14
C ILE A 292 14.51 21.75 4.09
N PHE A 293 14.04 21.16 5.18
CA PHE A 293 12.68 20.67 5.26
C PHE A 293 11.70 21.86 5.12
N THR A 294 11.01 21.93 3.99
CA THR A 294 10.06 23.01 3.67
C THR A 294 8.61 22.65 4.01
N GLY A 295 8.38 21.49 4.62
CA GLY A 295 7.06 21.02 5.05
C GLY A 295 6.84 19.54 4.78
N CYS A 296 5.84 18.96 5.46
CA CYS A 296 5.46 17.56 5.29
C CYS A 296 4.55 17.40 4.06
N ASN A 297 4.86 16.46 3.17
CA ASN A 297 3.98 16.09 2.05
C ASN A 297 2.73 15.28 2.49
N ALA A 298 2.43 15.24 3.79
CA ALA A 298 1.22 14.66 4.38
C ALA A 298 -0.02 15.46 3.97
N GLY A 299 -0.41 15.30 2.70
CA GLY A 299 -1.55 16.00 2.10
C GLY A 299 -1.62 15.84 0.57
N ARG A 300 -0.51 15.50 -0.10
CA ARG A 300 -0.54 15.10 -1.52
C ARG A 300 -0.75 13.60 -1.61
N THR A 301 -1.95 13.16 -1.98
CA THR A 301 -2.15 11.84 -2.59
C THR A 301 -1.75 11.94 -4.05
N PHE A 302 -0.88 11.04 -4.51
CA PHE A 302 -0.67 10.82 -5.95
C PHE A 302 -1.83 9.99 -6.50
N SER A 303 -3.06 10.44 -6.26
CA SER A 303 -4.24 9.97 -6.97
C SER A 303 -4.40 10.90 -8.16
N THR A 304 -4.20 10.40 -9.38
CA THR A 304 -4.64 11.09 -10.59
C THR A 304 -6.15 11.17 -10.55
N SER A 305 -6.67 12.27 -10.02
CA SER A 305 -8.09 12.64 -10.14
C SER A 305 -8.36 12.87 -11.61
N THR A 306 -9.11 11.98 -12.26
CA THR A 306 -9.74 12.27 -13.55
C THR A 306 -10.87 13.25 -13.27
N ARG A 307 -10.58 14.56 -13.29
CA ARG A 307 -11.61 15.59 -13.40
C ARG A 307 -12.27 15.45 -14.77
N THR A 308 -13.46 14.85 -14.82
CA THR A 308 -14.36 15.05 -15.96
C THR A 308 -14.91 16.47 -15.90
N ALA A 309 -14.35 17.35 -16.74
CA ALA A 309 -14.85 18.70 -16.93
C ALA A 309 -16.16 18.65 -17.74
N SER A 310 -17.31 18.84 -17.09
CA SER A 310 -18.58 19.14 -17.74
C SER A 310 -18.73 20.66 -17.93
N HIS A 311 -18.15 21.21 -19.00
CA HIS A 311 -18.52 22.54 -19.46
C HIS A 311 -19.74 22.45 -20.39
N LEU A 312 -20.94 22.54 -19.80
CA LEU A 312 -22.13 22.99 -20.53
C LEU A 312 -22.09 24.52 -20.58
N SER A 313 -21.53 25.05 -21.66
CA SER A 313 -21.57 26.46 -22.01
C SER A 313 -23.01 26.85 -22.38
N ALA A 314 -23.69 27.56 -21.48
CA ALA A 314 -24.87 28.35 -21.82
C ALA A 314 -24.44 29.47 -22.80
N ARG A 315 -24.85 29.34 -24.07
CA ARG A 315 -24.80 30.44 -25.03
C ARG A 315 -25.87 31.46 -24.65
N SER A 316 -25.45 32.55 -24.03
CA SER A 316 -26.22 33.80 -24.00
C SER A 316 -25.84 34.63 -25.22
N ALA A 317 -26.85 34.93 -26.03
CA ALA A 317 -26.76 35.74 -27.22
C ALA A 317 -26.50 37.21 -26.86
N ALA A 318 -25.49 37.82 -27.48
CA ALA A 318 -25.37 39.27 -27.58
C ALA A 318 -25.55 39.65 -29.06
N THR A 319 -26.70 40.24 -29.32
CA THR A 319 -27.15 40.82 -30.59
C THR A 319 -26.27 42.00 -30.97
N ARG A 320 -26.00 42.12 -32.27
CA ARG A 320 -25.38 43.28 -32.93
C ARG A 320 -26.24 44.54 -32.73
N ALA A 321 -25.60 45.63 -32.30
CA ALA A 321 -25.69 46.99 -32.87
C ALA A 321 -24.63 47.85 -32.18
#